data_AF-A0A6B7HIT9-F1
#
_entry.id   AF-A0A6B7HIT9-F1
#
_cell.length_a   1.000
_cell.length_b   1.000
_cell.length_c   1.000
_cell.angle_alpha   90.00
_cell.angle_beta   90.00
_cell.angle_gamma   90.00
#
_symmetry.space_group_name_H-M   'P 1'
#
loop_
_entity.id
_entity.type
_entity.pdbx_description
1 polymer ?
#
loop_
_entity_poly.entity_id
_entity_poly.type
_entity_poly.pdbx_seq_one_letter_code
_entity_poly.pdbx_strand_id
1 'polypeptide(L)'
;MWRPGRPAGIGILVVTRATDPSKPFSIRSLTSITRHSLRLWQSRERNCRAMCNGEFEEFLQCGRLEHGFLRVRCESCHAEHLVAFSCKRRGFCPSCGARRMAESAALLVDEVLPEQPMRQWVLSFPFQLRFLFASRPEIMGWVLGIVYRVIATHLVKKAGHTHQVAKTGAVTLIQRFGSALNLNVHFHMLFLDGVYVEQSHGSARFRWVKAPTSPELTQLTHTIAHRVGRYLERQGLLERDVENSYLASDAVDDDPMTPLLGHSITYRIAVGSQAGRKVFTLQTLPTSGDPFGDGIGKVAGSSLHAGVAARADERKKLERLCRYISRPAVSEKRLSLTRGGNVRYQLKTPYRDGTTHVIFEPLDFIARLAALVPKPRVNLTRFHGVFAPNSRHRALVTPAKRGRGNKVRVADEPATPAQRRASMTWAQRLKRVFNIDIETCSGCGGAMKVIACIEDPIVIKQILDHLKHKAETSGTRALPESRAPPAELLLGLFD
;
A
#
# COMPACT_ATOMS: atom_id res chain seq x y z
N MET A 1 -36.48 -2.62 26.19
CA MET A 1 -35.64 -1.58 26.81
C MET A 1 -34.22 -2.13 26.91
N TRP A 2 -33.42 -1.99 25.84
CA TRP A 2 -32.05 -2.52 25.74
C TRP A 2 -31.14 -1.37 25.34
N ARG A 3 -30.16 -1.05 26.19
CA ARG A 3 -29.24 0.07 26.00
C ARG A 3 -28.24 -0.27 24.88
N PRO A 4 -27.96 0.65 23.94
CA PRO A 4 -26.97 0.44 22.89
C PRO A 4 -25.56 0.59 23.47
N GLY A 5 -24.97 -0.54 23.85
CA GLY A 5 -23.54 -0.66 24.10
C GLY A 5 -22.74 -0.52 22.80
N ARG A 6 -21.69 0.29 22.88
CA ARG A 6 -20.70 0.63 21.83
C ARG A 6 -20.51 -0.45 20.74
N PRO A 7 -20.57 -0.11 19.44
CA PRO A 7 -20.18 -1.03 18.40
C PRO A 7 -18.66 -1.23 18.45
N ALA A 8 -18.25 -2.46 18.75
CA ALA A 8 -16.91 -2.93 18.43
C ALA A 8 -16.70 -2.77 16.91
N GLY A 9 -15.81 -1.85 16.53
CA GLY A 9 -15.25 -1.70 15.19
C GLY A 9 -16.26 -1.70 14.04
N ILE A 10 -16.67 -0.50 13.59
CA ILE A 10 -17.22 -0.29 12.25
C ILE A 10 -16.10 -0.66 11.25
N GLY A 11 -15.98 -1.95 10.99
CA GLY A 11 -15.04 -2.55 10.06
C GLY A 11 -15.62 -2.45 8.66
N ILE A 12 -15.10 -1.49 7.90
CA ILE A 12 -15.12 -1.38 6.44
C ILE A 12 -15.82 -2.58 5.76
N LEU A 13 -17.13 -2.48 5.49
CA LEU A 13 -17.79 -3.32 4.49
C LEU A 13 -17.15 -2.97 3.15
N VAL A 14 -16.78 -3.92 2.30
CA VAL A 14 -16.09 -3.63 1.03
C VAL A 14 -16.88 -4.25 -0.10
N VAL A 15 -17.49 -3.36 -0.86
CA VAL A 15 -18.37 -3.57 -2.01
C VAL A 15 -17.55 -3.85 -3.29
N THR A 16 -17.89 -4.91 -4.02
CA THR A 16 -17.45 -5.20 -5.39
C THR A 16 -18.67 -5.54 -6.26
N ARG A 17 -18.83 -4.96 -7.46
CA ARG A 17 -19.86 -5.45 -8.40
C ARG A 17 -19.51 -6.89 -8.80
N ALA A 18 -20.52 -7.73 -8.95
CA ALA A 18 -20.39 -9.08 -9.46
C ALA A 18 -19.52 -9.11 -10.73
N THR A 19 -18.49 -9.95 -10.74
CA THR A 19 -17.63 -10.15 -11.90
C THR A 19 -18.41 -10.80 -13.04
N ASP A 20 -18.40 -10.17 -14.20
CA ASP A 20 -18.99 -10.68 -15.43
C ASP A 20 -18.21 -11.87 -16.01
N PRO A 21 -18.88 -13.00 -16.28
CA PRO A 21 -18.29 -14.18 -16.88
C PRO A 21 -17.87 -14.00 -18.35
N SER A 22 -18.23 -12.91 -19.02
CA SER A 22 -17.88 -12.62 -20.41
C SER A 22 -16.69 -11.65 -20.62
N LYS A 23 -16.23 -10.92 -19.59
CA LYS A 23 -15.07 -10.02 -19.74
C LYS A 23 -13.72 -10.73 -19.75
N PRO A 24 -12.89 -10.51 -20.79
CA PRO A 24 -11.55 -11.08 -20.85
C PRO A 24 -10.57 -10.17 -20.06
N PHE A 25 -9.72 -10.78 -19.21
CA PHE A 25 -8.42 -10.26 -18.72
C PHE A 25 -8.17 -9.44 -17.42
N SER A 26 -9.13 -9.09 -16.56
CA SER A 26 -8.84 -8.15 -15.41
C SER A 26 -8.85 -8.72 -13.98
N ILE A 27 -8.55 -10.00 -13.77
CA ILE A 27 -8.34 -10.69 -12.46
C ILE A 27 -8.06 -12.18 -12.74
N ARG A 28 -8.66 -12.69 -13.83
CA ARG A 28 -8.64 -14.11 -14.22
C ARG A 28 -7.26 -14.69 -14.37
N SER A 29 -6.30 -13.97 -14.96
CA SER A 29 -4.96 -14.51 -15.15
C SER A 29 -4.27 -14.77 -13.82
N LEU A 30 -4.32 -13.81 -12.88
CA LEU A 30 -3.76 -13.99 -11.55
C LEU A 30 -4.53 -15.06 -10.76
N THR A 31 -5.87 -15.02 -10.75
CA THR A 31 -6.71 -16.04 -10.11
C THR A 31 -6.48 -17.44 -10.69
N SER A 32 -6.31 -17.57 -12.00
CA SER A 32 -6.06 -18.84 -12.69
C SER A 32 -4.69 -19.39 -12.32
N ILE A 33 -3.65 -18.56 -12.39
CA ILE A 33 -2.29 -18.91 -11.95
C ILE A 33 -2.33 -19.36 -10.49
N THR A 34 -2.91 -18.55 -9.61
CA THR A 34 -3.01 -18.87 -8.19
C THR A 34 -3.80 -20.16 -7.95
N ARG A 35 -4.95 -20.36 -8.59
CA ARG A 35 -5.79 -21.54 -8.35
C ARG A 35 -5.11 -22.84 -8.77
N HIS A 36 -4.37 -22.83 -9.89
CA HIS A 36 -3.65 -24.01 -10.36
C HIS A 36 -2.41 -24.29 -9.50
N SER A 37 -1.62 -23.25 -9.23
CA SER A 37 -0.33 -23.38 -8.53
C SER A 37 -0.46 -23.53 -7.02
N LEU A 38 -1.50 -22.99 -6.39
CA LEU A 38 -1.71 -23.13 -4.95
C LEU A 38 -1.98 -24.58 -4.55
N ARG A 39 -2.73 -25.35 -5.35
CA ARG A 39 -2.96 -26.78 -5.07
C ARG A 39 -1.66 -27.57 -5.12
N LEU A 40 -0.83 -27.28 -6.14
CA LEU A 40 0.50 -27.89 -6.28
C LEU A 40 1.40 -27.49 -5.10
N TRP A 41 1.40 -26.22 -4.71
CA TRP A 41 2.12 -25.71 -3.54
C TRP A 41 1.70 -26.42 -2.25
N GLN A 42 0.39 -26.50 -1.97
CA GLN A 42 -0.18 -27.14 -0.79
C GLN A 42 0.15 -28.64 -0.69
N SER A 43 0.30 -29.30 -1.85
CA SER A 43 0.67 -30.72 -1.91
C SER A 43 2.16 -30.98 -1.64
N ARG A 44 3.05 -30.04 -2.01
CA ARG A 44 4.51 -30.21 -1.97
C ARG A 44 5.18 -29.58 -0.74
N GLU A 45 4.67 -28.45 -0.24
CA GLU A 45 5.31 -27.65 0.81
C GLU A 45 4.45 -27.63 2.10
N ARG A 46 4.67 -28.63 2.96
CA ARG A 46 3.87 -28.84 4.19
C ARG A 46 4.04 -27.73 5.25
N ASN A 47 5.12 -26.95 5.20
CA ASN A 47 5.51 -26.03 6.29
C ASN A 47 4.98 -24.58 6.14
N CYS A 48 4.45 -24.17 4.99
CA CYS A 48 3.94 -22.79 4.77
C CYS A 48 2.44 -22.60 5.13
N ARG A 49 1.87 -23.49 5.97
CA ARG A 49 0.44 -23.81 5.98
C ARG A 49 -0.51 -22.78 6.59
N ALA A 50 -0.09 -21.92 7.52
CA ALA A 50 -1.07 -21.14 8.30
C ALA A 50 -1.28 -19.70 7.81
N MET A 51 -0.20 -18.93 7.58
CA MET A 51 -0.32 -17.49 7.32
C MET A 51 -0.63 -17.17 5.85
N CYS A 52 -0.01 -17.90 4.92
CA CYS A 52 -0.13 -17.64 3.48
C CYS A 52 -1.42 -18.22 2.88
N ASN A 53 -1.87 -19.39 3.34
CA ASN A 53 -3.07 -20.05 2.81
C ASN A 53 -4.32 -19.16 2.91
N GLY A 54 -4.58 -18.56 4.08
CA GLY A 54 -5.72 -17.65 4.24
C GLY A 54 -5.66 -16.42 3.33
N GLU A 55 -4.47 -15.89 3.04
CA GLU A 55 -4.32 -14.75 2.10
C GLU A 55 -4.63 -15.16 0.66
N PHE A 56 -4.16 -16.33 0.22
CA PHE A 56 -4.44 -16.84 -1.13
C PHE A 56 -5.89 -17.30 -1.29
N GLU A 57 -6.46 -18.02 -0.32
CA GLU A 57 -7.84 -18.50 -0.35
C GLU A 57 -8.82 -17.32 -0.38
N GLU A 58 -8.67 -16.33 0.50
CA GLU A 58 -9.54 -15.17 0.49
C GLU A 58 -9.33 -14.31 -0.77
N PHE A 59 -8.11 -14.23 -1.31
CA PHE A 59 -7.90 -13.62 -2.61
C PHE A 59 -8.69 -14.33 -3.72
N LEU A 60 -8.72 -15.67 -3.75
CA LEU A 60 -9.47 -16.45 -4.74
C LEU A 60 -11.00 -16.26 -4.60
N GLN A 61 -11.47 -15.86 -3.42
CA GLN A 61 -12.88 -15.56 -3.14
C GLN A 61 -13.26 -14.09 -3.42
N CYS A 62 -12.27 -13.19 -3.45
CA CYS A 62 -12.46 -11.76 -3.59
C CYS A 62 -13.30 -11.40 -4.83
N GLY A 63 -14.38 -10.65 -4.62
CA GLY A 63 -15.19 -10.14 -5.73
C GLY A 63 -16.24 -11.11 -6.29
N ARG A 64 -16.41 -12.29 -5.69
CA ARG A 64 -17.34 -13.32 -6.17
C ARG A 64 -18.57 -13.39 -5.28
N LEU A 65 -19.76 -13.29 -5.88
CA LEU A 65 -21.04 -13.40 -5.17
C LEU A 65 -21.22 -14.76 -4.47
N GLU A 66 -20.58 -15.81 -4.98
CA GLU A 66 -20.56 -17.16 -4.37
C GLU A 66 -20.00 -17.18 -2.94
N HIS A 67 -19.27 -16.13 -2.55
CA HIS A 67 -18.63 -16.01 -1.23
C HIS A 67 -19.19 -14.83 -0.42
N GLY A 68 -20.41 -14.40 -0.74
CA GLY A 68 -21.17 -13.41 0.02
C GLY A 68 -21.24 -12.03 -0.63
N PHE A 69 -22.34 -11.32 -0.33
CA PHE A 69 -22.65 -10.03 -0.91
C PHE A 69 -23.64 -9.20 -0.09
N LEU A 70 -23.66 -7.89 -0.34
CA LEU A 70 -24.74 -7.01 0.09
C LEU A 70 -25.83 -6.94 -0.97
N ARG A 71 -27.08 -6.86 -0.51
CA ARG A 71 -28.21 -6.44 -1.32
C ARG A 71 -28.47 -4.95 -1.07
N VAL A 72 -28.40 -4.16 -2.14
CA VAL A 72 -28.71 -2.73 -2.11
C VAL A 72 -29.94 -2.50 -2.97
N ARG A 73 -30.94 -1.79 -2.46
CA ARG A 73 -32.21 -1.55 -3.15
C ARG A 73 -32.50 -0.06 -3.22
N CYS A 74 -33.02 0.40 -4.36
CA CYS A 74 -33.53 1.75 -4.50
C CYS A 74 -34.84 1.93 -3.71
N GLU A 75 -34.96 3.02 -2.96
CA GLU A 75 -36.19 3.33 -2.23
C GLU A 75 -37.32 3.76 -3.18
N SER A 76 -37.00 4.35 -4.34
CA SER A 76 -37.98 4.85 -5.30
C SER A 76 -38.43 3.79 -6.33
N CYS A 77 -37.51 3.27 -7.14
CA CYS A 77 -37.87 2.32 -8.21
C CYS A 77 -37.67 0.85 -7.82
N HIS A 78 -37.21 0.58 -6.60
CA HIS A 78 -36.96 -0.77 -6.09
C HIS A 78 -35.97 -1.61 -6.89
N ALA A 79 -35.21 -1.00 -7.81
CA ALA A 79 -34.11 -1.66 -8.48
C ALA A 79 -33.09 -2.16 -7.44
N GLU A 80 -32.68 -3.41 -7.60
CA GLU A 80 -31.72 -4.06 -6.72
C GLU A 80 -30.36 -4.23 -7.39
N HIS A 81 -29.31 -4.10 -6.58
CA HIS A 81 -27.93 -4.33 -6.96
C HIS A 81 -27.27 -5.23 -5.92
N LEU A 82 -26.61 -6.28 -6.43
CA LEU A 82 -25.78 -7.17 -5.62
C LEU A 82 -24.34 -6.70 -5.61
N VAL A 83 -23.73 -6.82 -4.44
CA VAL A 83 -22.40 -6.31 -4.23
C VAL A 83 -21.55 -7.28 -3.43
N ALA A 84 -20.70 -8.04 -4.11
CA ALA A 84 -19.80 -9.03 -3.55
C ALA A 84 -18.83 -8.44 -2.52
N PHE A 85 -18.37 -9.30 -1.61
CA PHE A 85 -17.33 -8.94 -0.65
C PHE A 85 -15.93 -8.95 -1.25
N SER A 86 -15.06 -8.14 -0.67
CA SER A 86 -13.63 -8.16 -0.97
C SER A 86 -12.86 -9.00 0.07
N CYS A 87 -11.68 -9.49 -0.28
CA CYS A 87 -10.80 -10.18 0.67
C CYS A 87 -10.23 -9.30 1.78
N LYS A 88 -10.23 -7.97 1.65
CA LYS A 88 -9.65 -7.01 2.63
C LYS A 88 -8.15 -7.22 2.92
N ARG A 89 -7.50 -8.16 2.23
CA ARG A 89 -6.11 -8.57 2.45
C ARG A 89 -5.10 -7.53 2.02
N ARG A 90 -3.84 -7.73 2.44
CA ARG A 90 -2.78 -6.71 2.33
C ARG A 90 -1.57 -7.15 1.52
N GLY A 91 -1.51 -8.40 1.08
CA GLY A 91 -0.43 -8.91 0.26
C GLY A 91 -0.45 -8.38 -1.17
N PHE A 92 -1.21 -9.03 -2.04
CA PHE A 92 -1.01 -8.90 -3.49
C PHE A 92 -2.30 -8.72 -4.31
N CYS A 93 -3.48 -8.76 -3.70
CA CYS A 93 -4.76 -8.58 -4.40
C CYS A 93 -4.79 -7.21 -5.12
N PRO A 94 -4.81 -7.17 -6.47
CA PRO A 94 -4.77 -5.91 -7.21
C PRO A 94 -6.00 -5.04 -6.95
N SER A 95 -7.18 -5.64 -6.86
CA SER A 95 -8.44 -4.92 -6.61
C SER A 95 -8.48 -4.27 -5.22
N CYS A 96 -8.23 -5.04 -4.15
CA CYS A 96 -8.18 -4.50 -2.79
C CYS A 96 -7.01 -3.53 -2.59
N GLY A 97 -5.88 -3.78 -3.26
CA GLY A 97 -4.71 -2.91 -3.20
C GLY A 97 -4.93 -1.57 -3.90
N ALA A 98 -5.50 -1.57 -5.11
CA ALA A 98 -5.90 -0.34 -5.82
C ALA A 98 -6.93 0.46 -5.02
N ARG A 99 -7.85 -0.24 -4.35
CA ARG A 99 -8.77 0.37 -3.40
C ARG A 99 -8.08 1.12 -2.30
N ARG A 100 -7.25 0.41 -1.56
CA ARG A 100 -6.51 0.97 -0.44
C ARG A 100 -5.63 2.12 -0.88
N MET A 101 -4.98 2.01 -2.03
CA MET A 101 -4.16 3.06 -2.62
C MET A 101 -4.95 4.37 -2.73
N ALA A 102 -6.09 4.33 -3.41
CA ALA A 102 -6.88 5.54 -3.64
C ALA A 102 -7.57 6.06 -2.37
N GLU A 103 -8.10 5.19 -1.51
CA GLU A 103 -8.65 5.58 -0.20
C GLU A 103 -7.58 6.20 0.70
N SER A 104 -6.36 5.66 0.69
CA SER A 104 -5.24 6.19 1.47
C SER A 104 -4.77 7.52 0.92
N ALA A 105 -4.69 7.69 -0.39
CA ALA A 105 -4.33 8.96 -1.01
C ALA A 105 -5.32 10.06 -0.66
N ALA A 106 -6.63 9.79 -0.79
CA ALA A 106 -7.67 10.74 -0.41
C ALA A 106 -7.61 11.07 1.10
N LEU A 107 -7.50 10.05 1.98
CA LEU A 107 -7.33 10.29 3.41
C LEU A 107 -6.12 11.18 3.72
N LEU A 108 -4.97 10.89 3.12
CA LEU A 108 -3.75 11.65 3.37
C LEU A 108 -3.89 13.09 2.92
N VAL A 109 -4.37 13.32 1.70
CA VAL A 109 -4.53 14.67 1.17
C VAL A 109 -5.60 15.42 1.95
N ASP A 110 -6.82 14.88 2.05
CA ASP A 110 -7.96 15.64 2.54
C ASP A 110 -7.97 15.81 4.06
N GLU A 111 -7.43 14.86 4.82
CA GLU A 111 -7.59 14.84 6.29
C GLU A 111 -6.28 15.01 7.06
N VAL A 112 -5.13 14.65 6.48
CA VAL A 112 -3.85 14.58 7.23
C VAL A 112 -2.85 15.63 6.80
N LEU A 113 -2.57 15.76 5.51
CA LEU A 113 -1.48 16.58 4.98
C LEU A 113 -1.98 18.01 4.74
N PRO A 114 -1.43 19.01 5.45
CA PRO A 114 -1.81 20.40 5.29
C PRO A 114 -1.46 20.94 3.90
N GLU A 115 -1.97 22.12 3.59
CA GLU A 115 -1.57 22.94 2.44
C GLU A 115 -0.19 23.57 2.70
N GLN A 116 0.81 22.72 2.86
CA GLN A 116 2.22 23.11 3.02
C GLN A 116 3.07 22.30 2.04
N PRO A 117 4.26 22.80 1.67
CA PRO A 117 5.20 22.05 0.84
C PRO A 117 5.56 20.70 1.46
N MET A 118 5.53 19.65 0.66
CA MET A 118 5.81 18.26 1.06
C MET A 118 6.93 17.69 0.18
N ARG A 119 7.84 16.92 0.78
CA ARG A 119 8.93 16.23 0.08
C ARG A 119 8.90 14.74 0.32
N GLN A 120 9.08 13.99 -0.76
CA GLN A 120 9.24 12.54 -0.69
C GLN A 120 10.71 12.21 -0.42
N TRP A 121 10.95 11.46 0.64
CA TRP A 121 12.22 10.83 0.97
C TRP A 121 12.09 9.33 0.77
N VAL A 122 12.98 8.73 -0.01
CA VAL A 122 13.01 7.28 -0.25
C VAL A 122 14.30 6.71 0.32
N LEU A 123 14.18 5.82 1.31
CA LEU A 123 15.31 5.13 1.92
C LEU A 123 15.25 3.64 1.61
N SER A 124 16.28 3.13 0.95
CA SER A 124 16.50 1.70 0.75
C SER A 124 17.67 1.20 1.60
N PHE A 125 17.62 -0.07 1.99
CA PHE A 125 18.61 -0.72 2.86
C PHE A 125 19.44 -1.78 2.10
N PRO A 126 20.56 -2.28 2.65
CA PRO A 126 21.25 -3.48 2.14
C PRO A 126 20.35 -4.72 2.23
N PHE A 127 20.65 -5.76 1.43
CA PHE A 127 19.82 -6.97 1.37
C PHE A 127 19.65 -7.65 2.73
N GLN A 128 20.71 -7.70 3.53
CA GLN A 128 20.74 -8.28 4.86
C GLN A 128 19.72 -7.58 5.78
N LEU A 129 19.73 -6.23 5.81
CA LEU A 129 18.77 -5.48 6.62
C LEU A 129 17.33 -5.60 6.11
N ARG A 130 17.13 -5.69 4.78
CA ARG A 130 15.78 -5.96 4.22
C ARG A 130 15.24 -7.30 4.71
N PHE A 131 16.10 -8.31 4.82
CA PHE A 131 15.75 -9.63 5.32
C PHE A 131 15.39 -9.58 6.80
N LEU A 132 16.26 -8.99 7.62
CA LEU A 132 16.00 -8.76 9.03
C LEU A 132 14.66 -8.05 9.27
N PHE A 133 14.37 -6.97 8.52
CA PHE A 133 13.13 -6.20 8.69
C PHE A 133 11.88 -6.93 8.21
N ALA A 134 12.02 -7.82 7.22
CA ALA A 134 10.91 -8.65 6.78
C ALA A 134 10.55 -9.73 7.81
N SER A 135 11.55 -10.30 8.46
CA SER A 135 11.42 -11.35 9.48
C SER A 135 11.04 -10.80 10.86
N ARG A 136 11.61 -9.65 11.28
CA ARG A 136 11.41 -8.98 12.57
C ARG A 136 10.86 -7.55 12.41
N PRO A 137 9.54 -7.37 12.16
CA PRO A 137 8.93 -6.06 11.90
C PRO A 137 9.00 -5.06 13.06
N GLU A 138 9.20 -5.54 14.29
CA GLU A 138 9.42 -4.73 15.48
C GLU A 138 10.75 -3.96 15.41
N ILE A 139 11.82 -4.63 14.99
CA ILE A 139 13.15 -4.01 14.75
C ILE A 139 13.05 -2.95 13.66
N MET A 140 12.33 -3.25 12.57
CA MET A 140 12.04 -2.27 11.51
C MET A 140 11.34 -1.01 12.06
N GLY A 141 10.42 -1.16 13.02
CA GLY A 141 9.76 -0.05 13.69
C GLY A 141 10.72 0.87 14.45
N TRP A 142 11.66 0.29 15.21
CA TRP A 142 12.70 1.03 15.91
C TRP A 142 13.67 1.74 14.96
N VAL A 143 14.08 1.05 13.89
CA VAL A 143 14.92 1.63 12.84
C VAL A 143 14.22 2.80 12.16
N LEU A 144 12.93 2.69 11.85
CA LEU A 144 12.16 3.79 11.30
C LEU A 144 12.13 5.01 12.25
N GLY A 145 12.05 4.78 13.57
CA GLY A 145 12.19 5.84 14.56
C GLY A 145 13.56 6.52 14.56
N ILE A 146 14.65 5.78 14.31
CA ILE A 146 15.99 6.37 14.11
C ILE A 146 16.00 7.24 12.85
N VAL A 147 15.55 6.71 11.72
CA VAL A 147 15.51 7.40 10.42
C VAL A 147 14.72 8.70 10.53
N TYR A 148 13.50 8.65 11.10
CA TYR A 148 12.67 9.82 11.31
C TYR A 148 13.39 10.89 12.14
N ARG A 149 14.02 10.51 13.26
CA ARG A 149 14.74 11.46 14.13
C ARG A 149 15.91 12.13 13.41
N VAL A 150 16.64 11.41 12.57
CA VAL A 150 17.76 11.97 11.81
C VAL A 150 17.26 13.01 10.80
N ILE A 151 16.28 12.68 9.97
CA ILE A 151 15.72 13.60 8.97
C ILE A 151 15.03 14.79 9.65
N ALA A 152 14.25 14.56 10.71
CA ALA A 152 13.61 15.62 11.47
C ALA A 152 14.64 16.59 12.08
N THR A 153 15.75 16.06 12.61
CA THR A 153 16.84 16.90 13.15
C THR A 153 17.50 17.73 12.06
N HIS A 154 17.71 17.17 10.87
CA HIS A 154 18.23 17.91 9.73
C HIS A 154 17.31 19.07 9.36
N LEU A 155 16.01 18.83 9.19
CA LEU A 155 15.05 19.87 8.84
C LEU A 155 14.98 20.98 9.90
N VAL A 156 14.96 20.62 11.18
CA VAL A 156 14.94 21.57 12.30
C VAL A 156 16.21 22.42 12.35
N LYS A 157 17.39 21.81 12.21
CA LYS A 157 18.66 22.54 12.18
C LYS A 157 18.79 23.43 10.94
N LYS A 158 18.38 22.94 9.77
CA LYS A 158 18.39 23.71 8.51
C LYS A 158 17.44 24.90 8.56
N ALA A 159 16.38 24.83 9.38
CA ALA A 159 15.51 25.97 9.66
C ALA A 159 16.11 26.98 10.67
N GLY A 160 17.27 26.70 11.28
CA GLY A 160 17.91 27.55 12.29
C GLY A 160 17.30 27.42 13.69
N HIS A 161 16.67 26.27 14.01
CA HIS A 161 15.93 26.09 15.25
C HIS A 161 16.36 24.83 16.02
N THR A 162 15.86 24.72 17.26
CA THR A 162 16.00 23.50 18.09
C THR A 162 14.70 22.71 18.09
N HIS A 163 14.77 21.44 18.49
CA HIS A 163 13.58 20.59 18.65
C HIS A 163 12.63 21.07 19.74
N GLN A 164 13.04 21.97 20.63
CA GLN A 164 12.16 22.51 21.66
C GLN A 164 11.12 23.45 21.03
N VAL A 165 11.55 24.29 20.08
CA VAL A 165 10.72 25.34 19.46
C VAL A 165 10.17 24.94 18.10
N ALA A 166 10.79 24.00 17.39
CA ALA A 166 10.39 23.62 16.04
C ALA A 166 10.10 22.11 15.92
N LYS A 167 9.02 21.77 15.20
CA LYS A 167 8.58 20.40 14.96
C LYS A 167 8.30 20.17 13.48
N THR A 168 8.63 18.99 12.97
CA THR A 168 8.21 18.52 11.64
C THR A 168 7.32 17.29 11.78
N GLY A 169 6.86 16.74 10.65
CA GLY A 169 6.00 15.58 10.58
C GLY A 169 6.22 14.80 9.31
N ALA A 170 6.01 13.50 9.40
CA ALA A 170 6.11 12.62 8.25
C ALA A 170 5.05 11.52 8.26
N VAL A 171 4.65 11.10 7.06
CA VAL A 171 3.90 9.87 6.83
C VAL A 171 4.80 8.91 6.08
N THR A 172 5.07 7.74 6.65
CA THR A 172 5.88 6.70 6.05
C THR A 172 5.00 5.57 5.54
N LEU A 173 5.14 5.20 4.27
CA LEU A 173 4.64 3.96 3.71
C LEU A 173 5.82 3.01 3.52
N ILE A 174 5.76 1.89 4.22
CA ILE A 174 6.74 0.81 4.19
C ILE A 174 6.35 -0.09 3.03
N GLN A 175 7.11 0.01 1.94
CA GLN A 175 6.90 -0.82 0.77
C GLN A 175 7.71 -2.11 0.91
N ARG A 176 7.12 -3.25 0.51
CA ARG A 176 7.73 -4.58 0.64
C ARG A 176 8.09 -5.22 -0.71
N PHE A 177 7.96 -4.51 -1.82
CA PHE A 177 8.14 -5.10 -3.16
C PHE A 177 8.96 -4.21 -4.08
N GLY A 178 9.78 -4.84 -4.92
CA GLY A 178 10.46 -4.23 -6.06
C GLY A 178 9.67 -4.36 -7.36
N SER A 179 10.22 -3.81 -8.45
CA SER A 179 9.61 -3.88 -9.78
C SER A 179 9.41 -5.33 -10.23
N ALA A 180 10.35 -6.22 -9.92
CA ALA A 180 10.31 -7.63 -10.29
C ALA A 180 9.52 -8.53 -9.32
N LEU A 181 8.64 -7.99 -8.47
CA LEU A 181 7.94 -8.75 -7.41
C LEU A 181 8.85 -9.44 -6.40
N ASN A 182 10.12 -9.03 -6.34
CA ASN A 182 11.03 -9.42 -5.29
C ASN A 182 10.69 -8.69 -3.98
N LEU A 183 10.89 -9.35 -2.85
CA LEU A 183 10.77 -8.72 -1.54
C LEU A 183 11.82 -7.62 -1.42
N ASN A 184 11.35 -6.40 -1.16
CA ASN A 184 12.19 -5.23 -1.03
C ASN A 184 11.61 -4.30 0.03
N VAL A 185 12.05 -4.43 1.27
CA VAL A 185 11.62 -3.56 2.37
C VAL A 185 12.35 -2.20 2.26
N HIS A 186 11.60 -1.14 1.97
CA HIS A 186 12.10 0.22 1.87
C HIS A 186 11.06 1.24 2.29
N PHE A 187 11.50 2.45 2.63
CA PHE A 187 10.63 3.48 3.18
C PHE A 187 10.36 4.57 2.15
N HIS A 188 9.10 4.79 1.84
CA HIS A 188 8.62 6.01 1.19
C HIS A 188 8.09 6.94 2.28
N MET A 189 8.70 8.10 2.48
CA MET A 189 8.36 9.03 3.55
C MET A 189 7.96 10.38 2.97
N LEU A 190 6.74 10.83 3.22
CA LEU A 190 6.30 12.18 2.91
C LEU A 190 6.54 13.05 4.13
N PHE A 191 7.59 13.86 4.10
CA PHE A 191 7.90 14.87 5.12
C PHE A 191 7.32 16.22 4.72
N LEU A 192 6.96 17.02 5.72
CA LEU A 192 6.89 18.47 5.52
C LEU A 192 8.26 18.96 5.01
N ASP A 193 8.27 19.78 3.96
CA ASP A 193 9.49 20.37 3.41
C ASP A 193 9.92 21.61 4.22
N GLY A 194 9.96 21.42 5.54
CA GLY A 194 10.09 22.48 6.53
C GLY A 194 9.64 22.04 7.92
N VAL A 195 9.45 23.04 8.78
CA VAL A 195 9.10 22.86 10.19
C VAL A 195 8.02 23.85 10.62
N TYR A 196 7.20 23.47 11.59
CA TYR A 196 6.36 24.39 12.35
C TYR A 196 7.14 24.90 13.54
N VAL A 197 7.19 26.23 13.71
CA VAL A 197 7.82 26.91 14.84
C VAL A 197 6.72 27.38 15.79
N GLU A 198 6.77 26.93 17.03
CA GLU A 198 5.87 27.39 18.10
C GLU A 198 6.18 28.88 18.41
N GLN A 199 5.15 29.71 18.43
CA GLN A 199 5.24 31.12 18.78
C GLN A 199 4.72 31.36 20.22
N SER A 200 5.13 32.45 20.86
CA SER A 200 4.80 32.79 22.26
C SER A 200 3.29 32.80 22.58
N HIS A 201 2.45 33.24 21.64
CA HIS A 201 0.98 33.23 21.76
C HIS A 201 0.31 31.85 21.51
N GLY A 202 1.07 30.76 21.38
CA GLY A 202 0.55 29.40 21.22
C GLY A 202 0.15 28.99 19.79
N SER A 203 0.24 29.89 18.80
CA SER A 203 0.11 29.54 17.38
C SER A 203 1.42 28.97 16.81
N ALA A 204 1.34 28.30 15.65
CA ALA A 204 2.48 27.66 14.99
C ALA A 204 2.64 28.20 13.56
N ARG A 205 3.83 28.73 13.24
CA ARG A 205 4.15 29.23 11.90
C ARG A 205 4.96 28.21 11.11
N PHE A 206 4.57 27.94 9.88
CA PHE A 206 5.37 27.10 8.99
C PHE A 206 6.59 27.85 8.46
N ARG A 207 7.76 27.22 8.55
CA ARG A 207 9.04 27.69 8.01
C ARG A 207 9.53 26.65 7.01
N TRP A 208 9.43 27.00 5.73
CA TRP A 208 10.01 26.24 4.63
C TRP A 208 11.54 26.23 4.70
N VAL A 209 12.16 25.13 4.25
CA VAL A 209 13.62 24.99 4.14
C VAL A 209 14.01 24.61 2.72
N LYS A 210 15.22 25.02 2.29
CA LYS A 210 15.75 24.63 0.97
C LYS A 210 15.91 23.11 0.87
N ALA A 211 15.76 22.58 -0.34
CA ALA A 211 15.99 21.18 -0.66
C ALA A 211 17.37 20.72 -0.15
N PRO A 212 17.51 19.45 0.29
CA PRO A 212 18.80 18.90 0.66
C PRO A 212 19.73 18.80 -0.55
N THR A 213 20.99 19.18 -0.39
CA THR A 213 22.04 19.04 -1.41
C THR A 213 22.56 17.60 -1.43
N SER A 214 23.25 17.20 -2.52
CA SER A 214 23.87 15.88 -2.60
C SER A 214 24.84 15.58 -1.43
N PRO A 215 25.72 16.52 -1.00
CA PRO A 215 26.54 16.32 0.20
C PRO A 215 25.73 16.12 1.49
N GLU A 216 24.66 16.91 1.70
CA GLU A 216 23.78 16.74 2.86
C GLU A 216 23.11 15.37 2.84
N LEU A 217 22.64 14.90 1.68
CA LEU A 217 22.05 13.57 1.54
C LEU A 217 23.06 12.46 1.87
N THR A 218 24.29 12.55 1.37
CA THR A 218 25.35 11.58 1.70
C THR A 218 25.64 11.56 3.20
N GLN A 219 25.76 12.73 3.83
CA GLN A 219 25.98 12.83 5.27
C GLN A 219 24.81 12.26 6.10
N LEU A 220 23.57 12.49 5.65
CA LEU A 220 22.37 11.93 6.28
C LEU A 220 22.35 10.42 6.15
N THR A 221 22.63 9.87 4.96
CA THR A 221 22.71 8.42 4.74
C THR A 221 23.78 7.79 5.64
N HIS A 222 24.95 8.41 5.75
CA HIS A 222 26.01 7.97 6.66
C HIS A 222 25.54 7.98 8.13
N THR A 223 24.91 9.07 8.56
CA THR A 223 24.40 9.20 9.93
C THR A 223 23.32 8.16 10.25
N ILE A 224 22.42 7.88 9.29
CA ILE A 224 21.41 6.85 9.41
C ILE A 224 22.07 5.47 9.53
N ALA A 225 22.94 5.11 8.58
CA ALA A 225 23.63 3.82 8.57
C ALA A 225 24.39 3.59 9.87
N HIS A 226 25.17 4.58 10.33
CA HIS A 226 25.92 4.49 11.58
C HIS A 226 25.03 4.34 12.82
N ARG A 227 23.93 5.10 12.92
CA ARG A 227 23.01 4.99 14.07
C ARG A 227 22.21 3.69 14.06
N VAL A 228 21.86 3.18 12.88
CA VAL A 228 21.21 1.88 12.73
C VAL A 228 22.17 0.77 13.11
N GLY A 229 23.41 0.77 12.59
CA GLY A 229 24.43 -0.21 12.95
C GLY A 229 24.66 -0.28 14.46
N ARG A 230 24.91 0.87 15.10
CA ARG A 230 25.05 0.95 16.57
C ARG A 230 23.83 0.47 17.34
N TYR A 231 22.62 0.68 16.82
CA TYR A 231 21.41 0.14 17.44
C TYR A 231 21.38 -1.37 17.33
N LEU A 232 21.64 -1.92 16.15
CA LEU A 232 21.62 -3.37 15.91
C LEU A 232 22.69 -4.11 16.72
N GLU A 233 23.90 -3.56 16.83
CA GLU A 233 24.97 -4.07 17.71
C GLU A 233 24.52 -4.16 19.17
N ARG A 234 23.90 -3.10 19.70
CA ARG A 234 23.38 -3.08 21.07
C ARG A 234 22.23 -4.05 21.30
N GLN A 235 21.60 -4.54 20.24
CA GLN A 235 20.56 -5.56 20.32
C GLN A 235 21.12 -6.97 20.07
N GLY A 236 22.44 -7.11 19.85
CA GLY A 236 23.07 -8.39 19.51
C GLY A 236 22.72 -8.90 18.11
N LEU A 237 22.17 -8.05 17.23
CA LEU A 237 21.71 -8.46 15.90
C LEU A 237 22.75 -8.25 14.79
N LEU A 238 23.84 -7.55 15.11
CA LEU A 238 24.92 -7.25 14.18
C LEU A 238 26.25 -7.46 14.91
N GLU A 239 27.08 -8.32 14.35
CA GLU A 239 28.45 -8.58 14.80
C GLU A 239 29.42 -7.87 13.85
N ARG A 240 30.51 -7.33 14.41
CA ARG A 240 31.57 -6.68 13.65
C ARG A 240 32.82 -7.56 13.71
N ASP A 241 33.26 -8.02 12.55
CA ASP A 241 34.65 -8.43 12.34
C ASP A 241 35.52 -7.22 12.01
N VAL A 242 36.84 -7.39 12.07
CA VAL A 242 37.88 -6.41 11.77
C VAL A 242 37.69 -5.78 10.38
N GLU A 243 37.07 -6.49 9.43
CA GLU A 243 36.84 -6.02 8.06
C GLU A 243 35.36 -5.96 7.63
N ASN A 244 34.45 -6.70 8.26
CA ASN A 244 33.06 -6.86 7.79
C ASN A 244 32.03 -6.85 8.93
N SER A 245 30.82 -6.34 8.67
CA SER A 245 29.68 -6.46 9.59
C SER A 245 28.68 -7.49 9.07
N TYR A 246 28.35 -8.48 9.89
CA TYR A 246 27.40 -9.55 9.55
C TYR A 246 26.24 -9.58 10.55
N LEU A 247 25.08 -10.06 10.09
CA LEU A 247 23.96 -10.32 11.00
C LEU A 247 24.34 -11.52 11.88
N ALA A 248 24.02 -11.42 13.18
CA ALA A 248 24.21 -12.53 14.12
C ALA A 248 23.43 -13.76 13.66
N SER A 249 23.91 -14.96 14.01
CA SER A 249 23.32 -16.24 13.56
C SER A 249 21.84 -16.40 13.99
N ASP A 250 21.46 -15.80 15.13
CA ASP A 250 20.12 -15.79 15.71
C ASP A 250 19.32 -14.50 15.42
N ALA A 251 19.85 -13.62 14.56
CA ALA A 251 19.22 -12.34 14.24
C ALA A 251 17.88 -12.50 13.51
N VAL A 252 17.59 -13.68 12.97
CA VAL A 252 16.42 -13.98 12.16
C VAL A 252 15.68 -15.16 12.78
N ASP A 253 14.35 -15.06 12.85
CA ASP A 253 13.52 -16.14 13.38
C ASP A 253 13.62 -17.40 12.50
N ASP A 254 13.61 -18.57 13.13
CA ASP A 254 13.44 -19.87 12.47
C ASP A 254 11.96 -20.09 12.07
N ASP A 255 11.46 -19.19 11.23
CA ASP A 255 10.12 -19.19 10.64
C ASP A 255 10.17 -19.96 9.30
N PRO A 256 9.21 -20.86 9.01
CA PRO A 256 9.10 -21.51 7.70
C PRO A 256 9.10 -20.56 6.49
N MET A 257 8.76 -19.28 6.68
CA MET A 257 8.85 -18.26 5.64
C MET A 257 10.28 -17.76 5.37
N THR A 258 11.22 -17.93 6.31
CA THR A 258 12.59 -17.39 6.25
C THR A 258 13.33 -17.78 4.96
N PRO A 259 13.33 -19.04 4.49
CA PRO A 259 13.91 -19.39 3.19
C PRO A 259 13.28 -18.61 2.02
N LEU A 260 11.95 -18.47 2.00
CA LEU A 260 11.25 -17.74 0.93
C LEU A 260 11.61 -16.25 0.91
N LEU A 261 11.74 -15.62 2.09
CA LEU A 261 12.14 -14.22 2.21
C LEU A 261 13.55 -14.01 1.64
N GLY A 262 14.50 -14.89 1.96
CA GLY A 262 15.90 -14.80 1.52
C GLY A 262 16.05 -14.94 0.02
N HIS A 263 15.43 -15.97 -0.57
CA HIS A 263 15.36 -16.18 -2.01
C HIS A 263 14.64 -15.02 -2.72
N SER A 264 13.58 -14.49 -2.10
CA SER A 264 12.85 -13.36 -2.67
C SER A 264 13.70 -12.10 -2.77
N ILE A 265 14.43 -11.75 -1.70
CA ILE A 265 15.29 -10.55 -1.63
C ILE A 265 16.48 -10.63 -2.60
N THR A 266 17.06 -11.81 -2.76
CA THR A 266 18.27 -12.04 -3.57
C THR A 266 17.99 -12.39 -5.02
N TYR A 267 16.72 -12.31 -5.46
CA TYR A 267 16.29 -12.66 -6.83
C TYR A 267 16.64 -14.11 -7.22
N ARG A 268 16.51 -15.05 -6.26
CA ARG A 268 16.73 -16.49 -6.48
C ARG A 268 15.42 -17.28 -6.39
N ILE A 269 15.29 -18.34 -7.18
CA ILE A 269 14.11 -19.21 -7.20
C ILE A 269 14.01 -19.94 -5.85
N ALA A 270 12.85 -19.87 -5.22
CA ALA A 270 12.70 -20.34 -3.84
C ALA A 270 12.32 -21.83 -3.74
N VAL A 271 11.58 -22.34 -4.73
CA VAL A 271 11.01 -23.70 -4.72
C VAL A 271 11.12 -24.37 -6.09
N GLY A 272 11.00 -25.69 -6.13
CA GLY A 272 11.01 -26.48 -7.37
C GLY A 272 12.40 -26.95 -7.80
N SER A 273 12.50 -27.58 -8.97
CA SER A 273 13.74 -28.20 -9.47
C SER A 273 14.85 -27.19 -9.76
N GLN A 274 14.51 -25.90 -9.87
CA GLN A 274 15.43 -24.80 -10.14
C GLN A 274 15.77 -23.98 -8.88
N ALA A 275 15.43 -24.47 -7.68
CA ALA A 275 15.68 -23.76 -6.42
C ALA A 275 17.14 -23.30 -6.28
N GLY A 276 17.33 -22.08 -5.77
CA GLY A 276 18.64 -21.43 -5.60
C GLY A 276 19.19 -20.72 -6.84
N ARG A 277 18.70 -21.02 -8.06
CA ARG A 277 19.13 -20.34 -9.29
C ARG A 277 18.60 -18.91 -9.37
N LYS A 278 19.28 -18.03 -10.12
CA LYS A 278 18.76 -16.67 -10.40
C LYS A 278 17.51 -16.75 -11.27
N VAL A 279 16.57 -15.83 -11.03
CA VAL A 279 15.35 -15.75 -11.85
C VAL A 279 15.70 -15.39 -13.29
N PHE A 280 15.02 -16.02 -14.24
CA PHE A 280 15.21 -15.78 -15.66
C PHE A 280 14.67 -14.41 -16.09
N THR A 281 15.49 -13.66 -16.83
CA THR A 281 15.21 -12.30 -17.30
C THR A 281 15.25 -12.23 -18.83
N LEU A 282 14.27 -11.56 -19.43
CA LEU A 282 14.31 -11.26 -20.86
C LEU A 282 14.90 -9.87 -21.08
N GLN A 283 16.01 -9.84 -21.81
CA GLN A 283 16.67 -8.62 -22.25
C GLN A 283 16.19 -8.25 -23.66
N THR A 284 15.83 -6.99 -23.85
CA THR A 284 15.71 -6.35 -25.16
C THR A 284 16.95 -5.48 -25.37
N LEU A 285 17.36 -5.28 -26.63
CA LEU A 285 18.54 -4.48 -27.00
C LEU A 285 18.60 -3.16 -26.20
N PRO A 286 19.80 -2.73 -25.76
CA PRO A 286 19.94 -1.68 -24.76
C PRO A 286 19.44 -0.33 -25.29
N THR A 287 18.53 0.29 -24.55
CA THR A 287 18.32 1.74 -24.61
C THR A 287 19.32 2.41 -23.68
N SER A 288 20.21 3.21 -24.25
CA SER A 288 21.08 4.15 -23.54
C SER A 288 20.24 5.22 -22.84
N GLY A 289 20.46 5.41 -21.53
CA GLY A 289 19.83 6.49 -20.78
C GLY A 289 19.88 6.28 -19.26
N ASP A 290 20.55 7.18 -18.56
CA ASP A 290 20.65 7.20 -17.10
C ASP A 290 19.43 7.93 -16.49
N PRO A 291 18.58 7.31 -15.63
CA PRO A 291 17.42 8.00 -15.07
C PRO A 291 17.64 8.67 -13.70
N PHE A 292 18.89 8.75 -13.21
CA PHE A 292 19.15 9.30 -11.87
C PHE A 292 20.21 10.39 -11.90
N GLY A 293 19.76 11.63 -12.05
CA GLY A 293 20.58 12.83 -11.89
C GLY A 293 20.99 13.11 -10.44
N ASP A 294 21.68 14.24 -10.26
CA ASP A 294 22.14 14.78 -8.98
C ASP A 294 21.04 14.77 -7.90
N GLY A 295 21.27 14.13 -6.74
CA GLY A 295 20.30 14.11 -5.63
C GLY A 295 20.12 12.77 -4.89
N ILE A 296 21.10 11.87 -4.92
CA ILE A 296 21.10 10.60 -4.17
C ILE A 296 22.33 10.52 -3.28
N GLY A 297 22.13 10.28 -1.98
CA GLY A 297 23.21 9.88 -1.06
C GLY A 297 23.29 8.36 -0.96
N LYS A 298 24.46 7.76 -1.23
CA LYS A 298 24.69 6.30 -1.13
C LYS A 298 25.81 6.00 -0.13
N VAL A 299 25.55 5.11 0.83
CA VAL A 299 26.54 4.67 1.83
C VAL A 299 26.24 3.22 2.22
N ALA A 300 27.25 2.34 2.21
CA ALA A 300 27.18 0.96 2.70
C ALA A 300 25.92 0.20 2.25
N GLY A 301 25.60 0.22 0.95
CA GLY A 301 24.42 -0.45 0.36
C GLY A 301 23.06 0.20 0.69
N SER A 302 23.04 1.29 1.46
CA SER A 302 21.86 2.14 1.68
C SER A 302 21.83 3.29 0.68
N SER A 303 20.64 3.69 0.26
CA SER A 303 20.44 4.87 -0.59
C SER A 303 19.30 5.74 -0.07
N LEU A 304 19.54 7.06 -0.03
CA LEU A 304 18.55 8.07 0.34
C LEU A 304 18.35 9.04 -0.83
N HIS A 305 17.11 9.18 -1.27
CA HIS A 305 16.72 10.10 -2.33
C HIS A 305 15.66 11.08 -1.83
N ALA A 306 15.77 12.35 -2.22
CA ALA A 306 14.84 13.41 -1.81
C ALA A 306 14.45 14.39 -2.94
N GLY A 307 14.57 13.95 -4.20
CA GLY A 307 14.38 14.81 -5.38
C GLY A 307 12.92 15.16 -5.71
N VAL A 308 11.92 14.44 -5.20
CA VAL A 308 10.51 14.68 -5.52
C VAL A 308 9.83 15.52 -4.44
N ALA A 309 9.27 16.67 -4.81
CA ALA A 309 8.54 17.56 -3.92
C ALA A 309 7.25 18.10 -4.56
N ALA A 310 6.28 18.44 -3.72
CA ALA A 310 5.04 19.11 -4.08
C ALA A 310 4.92 20.41 -3.27
N ARG A 311 4.64 21.52 -3.95
CA ARG A 311 4.36 22.82 -3.32
C ARG A 311 3.01 22.80 -2.60
N ALA A 312 2.76 23.81 -1.77
CA ALA A 312 1.51 23.93 -1.00
C ALA A 312 0.26 23.93 -1.90
N ASP A 313 0.34 24.62 -3.04
CA ASP A 313 -0.72 24.79 -4.04
C ASP A 313 -0.89 23.57 -4.97
N GLU A 314 0.11 22.67 -5.04
CA GLU A 314 0.12 21.52 -5.96
C GLU A 314 -0.63 20.29 -5.40
N ARG A 315 -1.87 20.47 -4.93
CA ARG A 315 -2.64 19.41 -4.25
C ARG A 315 -2.88 18.17 -5.11
N LYS A 316 -3.13 18.34 -6.41
CA LYS A 316 -3.28 17.23 -7.37
C LYS A 316 -1.98 16.42 -7.51
N LYS A 317 -0.82 17.08 -7.51
CA LYS A 317 0.49 16.43 -7.56
C LYS A 317 0.76 15.64 -6.28
N LEU A 318 0.41 16.21 -5.12
CA LEU A 318 0.50 15.51 -3.84
C LEU A 318 -0.39 14.26 -3.80
N GLU A 319 -1.63 14.34 -4.31
CA GLU A 319 -2.51 13.17 -4.40
C GLU A 319 -1.93 12.08 -5.30
N ARG A 320 -1.42 12.43 -6.49
CA ARG A 320 -0.73 11.50 -7.39
C ARG A 320 0.47 10.84 -6.70
N LEU A 321 1.24 11.61 -5.95
CA LEU A 321 2.36 11.11 -5.16
C LEU A 321 1.91 10.15 -4.05
N CYS A 322 0.83 10.47 -3.32
CA CYS A 322 0.24 9.58 -2.33
C CYS A 322 -0.27 8.28 -2.96
N ARG A 323 -0.89 8.31 -4.15
CA ARG A 323 -1.26 7.11 -4.91
C ARG A 323 -0.02 6.30 -5.30
N TYR A 324 1.02 6.96 -5.81
CA TYR A 324 2.26 6.33 -6.22
C TYR A 324 2.93 5.52 -5.10
N ILE A 325 3.02 6.07 -3.89
CA ILE A 325 3.66 5.42 -2.73
C ILE A 325 2.75 4.40 -2.02
N SER A 326 1.44 4.44 -2.24
CA SER A 326 0.46 3.50 -1.65
C SER A 326 0.04 2.38 -2.62
N ARG A 327 0.70 2.30 -3.78
CA ARG A 327 0.36 1.37 -4.86
C ARG A 327 0.45 -0.11 -4.42
N PRO A 328 -0.36 -1.00 -5.00
CA PRO A 328 -0.22 -2.43 -4.80
C PRO A 328 1.07 -2.99 -5.41
N ALA A 329 1.47 -4.17 -4.93
CA ALA A 329 2.63 -4.89 -5.44
C ALA A 329 2.45 -5.39 -6.89
N VAL A 330 1.26 -5.93 -7.17
CA VAL A 330 0.94 -6.57 -8.45
C VAL A 330 0.10 -5.64 -9.31
N SER A 331 0.48 -5.54 -10.58
CA SER A 331 -0.32 -4.92 -11.64
C SER A 331 -0.66 -5.96 -12.69
N GLU A 332 -1.95 -6.17 -12.93
CA GLU A 332 -2.43 -7.14 -13.92
C GLU A 332 -2.01 -6.77 -15.35
N LYS A 333 -1.94 -5.46 -15.66
CA LYS A 333 -1.47 -4.98 -16.97
C LYS A 333 -0.04 -5.45 -17.28
N ARG A 334 0.74 -5.79 -16.25
CA ARG A 334 2.12 -6.25 -16.37
C ARG A 334 2.24 -7.78 -16.31
N LEU A 335 1.14 -8.50 -16.11
CA LEU A 335 1.11 -9.95 -15.91
C LEU A 335 0.56 -10.65 -17.16
N SER A 336 1.26 -11.67 -17.64
CA SER A 336 0.81 -12.53 -18.74
C SER A 336 1.34 -13.95 -18.59
N LEU A 337 0.74 -14.90 -19.29
CA LEU A 337 1.23 -16.28 -19.38
C LEU A 337 2.01 -16.47 -20.69
N THR A 338 3.10 -17.24 -20.64
CA THR A 338 3.80 -17.71 -21.83
C THR A 338 3.10 -18.94 -22.40
N ARG A 339 3.44 -19.32 -23.65
CA ARG A 339 2.92 -20.56 -24.28
C ARG A 339 3.24 -21.81 -23.46
N GLY A 340 4.38 -21.82 -22.76
CA GLY A 340 4.79 -22.93 -21.88
C GLY A 340 4.19 -22.89 -20.47
N GLY A 341 3.20 -22.03 -20.20
CA GLY A 341 2.53 -21.96 -18.90
C GLY A 341 3.31 -21.19 -17.82
N ASN A 342 4.46 -20.60 -18.15
CA ASN A 342 5.22 -19.76 -17.21
C ASN A 342 4.57 -18.38 -17.07
N VAL A 343 4.81 -17.75 -15.93
CA VAL A 343 4.30 -16.42 -15.61
C VAL A 343 5.32 -15.37 -16.06
N ARG A 344 4.94 -14.54 -17.03
CA ARG A 344 5.73 -13.41 -17.50
C ARG A 344 5.25 -12.12 -16.84
N TYR A 345 6.15 -11.44 -16.13
CA TYR A 345 5.89 -10.16 -15.49
C TYR A 345 6.77 -9.05 -16.08
N GLN A 346 6.16 -8.06 -16.71
CA GLN A 346 6.83 -6.90 -17.27
C GLN A 346 7.35 -5.99 -16.14
N LEU A 347 8.53 -5.42 -16.26
CA LEU A 347 9.07 -4.41 -15.33
C LEU A 347 8.43 -3.04 -15.58
N LYS A 348 8.26 -2.25 -14.52
CA LYS A 348 7.74 -0.88 -14.66
C LYS A 348 8.69 0.01 -15.48
N THR A 349 9.98 -0.12 -15.21
CA THR A 349 11.06 0.57 -15.92
C THR A 349 12.06 -0.53 -16.28
N PRO A 350 12.54 -0.58 -17.54
CA PRO A 350 13.59 -1.49 -17.92
C PRO A 350 14.81 -1.33 -17.01
N TYR A 351 15.52 -2.42 -16.75
CA TYR A 351 16.81 -2.34 -16.08
C TYR A 351 17.89 -1.82 -17.03
N ARG A 352 19.01 -1.39 -16.45
CA ARG A 352 20.16 -0.86 -17.19
C ARG A 352 20.75 -1.85 -18.20
N ASP A 353 20.60 -3.15 -17.93
CA ASP A 353 21.03 -4.23 -18.81
C ASP A 353 20.01 -4.54 -19.93
N GLY A 354 19.00 -3.70 -20.12
CA GLY A 354 17.93 -3.91 -21.12
C GLY A 354 16.88 -4.92 -20.68
N THR A 355 16.94 -5.47 -19.47
CA THR A 355 15.91 -6.38 -18.98
C THR A 355 14.55 -5.66 -18.90
N THR A 356 13.54 -6.22 -19.55
CA THR A 356 12.17 -5.67 -19.57
C THR A 356 11.15 -6.57 -18.91
N HIS A 357 11.42 -7.87 -18.83
CA HIS A 357 10.51 -8.85 -18.25
C HIS A 357 11.25 -9.85 -17.37
N VAL A 358 10.53 -10.39 -16.40
CA VAL A 358 10.96 -11.47 -15.54
C VAL A 358 10.01 -12.65 -15.74
N ILE A 359 10.55 -13.86 -15.88
CA ILE A 359 9.76 -15.07 -16.08
C ILE A 359 9.88 -15.95 -14.84
N PHE A 360 8.74 -16.42 -14.37
CA PHE A 360 8.63 -17.31 -13.22
C PHE A 360 7.96 -18.61 -13.62
N GLU A 361 8.45 -19.72 -13.07
CA GLU A 361 7.62 -20.91 -12.96
C GLU A 361 6.41 -20.61 -12.05
N PRO A 362 5.24 -21.22 -12.28
CA PRO A 362 4.04 -20.90 -11.52
C PRO A 362 4.20 -21.07 -10.01
N LEU A 363 4.96 -22.09 -9.55
CA LEU A 363 5.23 -22.27 -8.12
C LEU A 363 6.15 -21.17 -7.55
N ASP A 364 7.22 -20.80 -8.25
CA ASP A 364 8.10 -19.69 -7.82
C ASP A 364 7.31 -18.38 -7.76
N PHE A 365 6.39 -18.15 -8.70
CA PHE A 365 5.53 -16.98 -8.66
C PHE A 365 4.66 -16.92 -7.38
N ILE A 366 4.08 -18.05 -6.94
CA ILE A 366 3.35 -18.11 -5.66
C ILE A 366 4.30 -17.86 -4.48
N ALA A 367 5.51 -18.42 -4.51
CA ALA A 367 6.55 -18.15 -3.51
C ALA A 367 6.83 -16.65 -3.37
N ARG A 368 6.97 -15.96 -4.51
CA ARG A 368 7.20 -14.51 -4.57
C ARG A 368 6.06 -13.77 -3.89
N LEU A 369 4.82 -14.06 -4.28
CA LEU A 369 3.64 -13.41 -3.71
C LEU A 369 3.54 -13.63 -2.20
N ALA A 370 3.83 -14.85 -1.73
CA ALA A 370 3.83 -15.19 -0.31
C ALA A 370 4.86 -14.33 0.48
N ALA A 371 6.07 -14.15 -0.05
CA ALA A 371 7.11 -13.34 0.59
C ALA A 371 6.73 -11.85 0.72
N LEU A 372 5.86 -11.34 -0.16
CA LEU A 372 5.40 -9.95 -0.12
C LEU A 372 4.34 -9.70 0.96
N VAL A 373 3.65 -10.74 1.44
CA VAL A 373 2.62 -10.63 2.47
C VAL A 373 3.25 -10.12 3.78
N PRO A 374 2.76 -9.00 4.35
CA PRO A 374 3.23 -8.54 5.65
C PRO A 374 2.74 -9.47 6.76
N LYS A 375 3.57 -9.71 7.79
CA LYS A 375 3.15 -10.41 9.02
C LYS A 375 1.86 -9.76 9.60
N PRO A 376 0.96 -10.53 10.23
CA PRO A 376 -0.25 -10.02 10.87
C PRO A 376 0.04 -8.87 11.82
N ARG A 377 -0.91 -7.92 11.93
CA ARG A 377 -0.85 -6.76 12.85
C ARG A 377 0.29 -5.76 12.59
N VAL A 378 1.17 -6.01 11.63
CA VAL A 378 2.17 -5.01 11.19
C VAL A 378 1.47 -3.90 10.41
N ASN A 379 1.61 -2.64 10.83
CA ASN A 379 1.12 -1.49 10.06
C ASN A 379 2.22 -1.00 9.11
N LEU A 380 1.88 -0.94 7.82
CA LEU A 380 2.79 -0.45 6.78
C LEU A 380 2.70 1.07 6.58
N THR A 381 1.72 1.74 7.18
CA THR A 381 1.64 3.21 7.21
C THR A 381 1.93 3.69 8.63
N ARG A 382 2.90 4.57 8.79
CA ARG A 382 3.34 5.12 10.08
C ARG A 382 3.32 6.64 10.04
N PHE A 383 2.81 7.25 11.10
CA PHE A 383 2.72 8.71 11.23
C PHE A 383 3.68 9.17 12.32
N HIS A 384 4.49 10.18 12.02
CA HIS A 384 5.51 10.70 12.92
C HIS A 384 5.38 12.22 13.12
N GLY A 385 5.89 12.72 14.25
CA GLY A 385 5.95 14.14 14.54
C GLY A 385 4.59 14.78 14.67
N VAL A 386 4.39 15.92 14.00
CA VAL A 386 3.12 16.65 14.04
C VAL A 386 1.94 15.87 13.43
N PHE A 387 2.20 14.83 12.64
CA PHE A 387 1.14 13.95 12.09
C PHE A 387 0.82 12.74 12.97
N ALA A 388 1.62 12.41 13.99
CA ALA A 388 1.39 11.25 14.84
C ALA A 388 0.04 11.37 15.59
N PRO A 389 -0.79 10.30 15.70
CA PRO A 389 -2.12 10.36 16.32
C PRO A 389 -2.13 10.98 17.74
N ASN A 390 -1.09 10.67 18.52
CA ASN A 390 -0.97 11.14 19.90
C ASN A 390 -0.26 12.50 20.03
N SER A 391 0.11 13.13 18.92
CA SER A 391 0.78 14.44 18.92
C SER A 391 -0.19 15.54 19.32
N ARG A 392 0.23 16.37 20.29
CA ARG A 392 -0.50 17.58 20.69
C ARG A 392 -0.66 18.59 19.55
N HIS A 393 0.20 18.53 18.53
CA HIS A 393 0.16 19.44 17.38
C HIS A 393 -0.79 18.99 16.27
N ARG A 394 -1.23 17.72 16.29
CA ARG A 394 -1.97 17.13 15.16
C ARG A 394 -3.26 17.89 14.83
N ALA A 395 -4.02 18.28 15.86
CA ALA A 395 -5.26 19.02 15.65
C ALA A 395 -5.03 20.44 15.10
N LEU A 396 -3.86 21.03 15.36
CA LEU A 396 -3.50 22.36 14.86
C LEU A 396 -3.05 22.33 13.40
N VAL A 397 -2.32 21.27 13.00
CA VAL A 397 -1.69 21.23 11.66
C VAL A 397 -2.45 20.40 10.63
N THR A 398 -3.33 19.48 11.03
CA THR A 398 -4.02 18.60 10.07
C THR A 398 -5.36 19.21 9.66
N PRO A 399 -5.76 19.12 8.38
CA PRO A 399 -7.04 19.66 7.90
C PRO A 399 -8.26 19.15 8.69
N ALA A 400 -8.25 17.87 9.08
CA ALA A 400 -9.35 17.27 9.84
C ALA A 400 -9.43 17.72 11.31
N LYS A 401 -8.41 18.43 11.82
CA LYS A 401 -8.30 18.91 13.21
C LYS A 401 -8.53 17.81 14.28
N ARG A 402 -8.23 16.55 13.96
CA ARG A 402 -8.39 15.39 14.86
C ARG A 402 -7.13 15.17 15.70
N GLY A 403 -7.28 14.80 16.97
CA GLY A 403 -6.20 14.35 17.85
C GLY A 403 -6.21 15.01 19.23
N ARG A 404 -5.21 14.65 20.06
CA ARG A 404 -5.10 15.06 21.48
C ARG A 404 -5.01 16.58 21.71
N GLY A 405 -4.67 17.36 20.68
CA GLY A 405 -4.59 18.83 20.74
C GLY A 405 -5.90 19.57 20.51
N ASN A 406 -7.01 18.86 20.25
CA ASN A 406 -8.29 19.52 20.03
C ASN A 406 -8.89 19.99 21.38
N LYS A 407 -8.71 21.27 21.71
CA LYS A 407 -9.28 21.88 22.93
C LYS A 407 -10.73 22.37 22.76
N VAL A 408 -11.35 22.21 21.59
CA VAL A 408 -12.72 22.70 21.33
C VAL A 408 -13.58 21.65 20.63
N ARG A 409 -14.44 21.00 21.42
CA ARG A 409 -15.83 20.78 21.01
C ARG A 409 -16.69 21.51 22.04
N VAL A 410 -16.90 22.81 21.83
CA VAL A 410 -18.17 23.41 22.26
C VAL A 410 -19.20 22.89 21.26
N ALA A 411 -20.28 22.32 21.78
CA ALA A 411 -21.38 21.75 21.01
C ALA A 411 -22.11 22.83 20.19
N ASP A 412 -22.81 22.39 19.13
CA ASP A 412 -23.85 23.12 18.38
C ASP A 412 -23.47 24.16 17.31
N GLU A 413 -22.48 23.89 16.46
CA GLU A 413 -22.54 24.41 15.08
C GLU A 413 -22.63 23.28 14.03
N PRO A 414 -23.63 23.31 13.13
CA PRO A 414 -23.72 22.33 12.05
C PRO A 414 -22.50 22.46 11.15
N ALA A 415 -21.74 21.37 11.01
CA ALA A 415 -20.54 21.32 10.18
C ALA A 415 -20.82 21.93 8.79
N THR A 416 -19.98 22.87 8.37
CA THR A 416 -20.14 23.56 7.08
C THR A 416 -20.10 22.55 5.92
N PRO A 417 -20.69 22.84 4.75
CA PRO A 417 -20.62 21.96 3.59
C PRO A 417 -19.18 21.56 3.19
N ALA A 418 -18.19 22.41 3.46
CA ALA A 418 -16.77 22.11 3.27
C ALA A 418 -16.23 21.10 4.32
N GLN A 419 -16.64 21.22 5.59
CA GLN A 419 -16.29 20.26 6.65
C GLN A 419 -16.97 18.90 6.46
N ARG A 420 -18.22 18.89 5.96
CA ARG A 420 -18.92 17.64 5.58
C ARG A 420 -18.26 16.97 4.37
N ARG A 421 -17.80 17.76 3.39
CA ARG A 421 -16.96 17.25 2.27
C ARG A 421 -15.61 16.70 2.76
N ALA A 422 -15.04 17.25 3.84
CA ALA A 422 -13.78 16.79 4.41
C ALA A 422 -13.88 15.43 5.12
N SER A 423 -15.04 15.07 5.67
CA SER A 423 -15.28 13.72 6.22
C SER A 423 -16.09 12.87 5.24
N MET A 424 -15.44 12.32 4.22
CA MET A 424 -16.14 11.43 3.27
C MET A 424 -16.63 10.16 3.98
N THR A 425 -17.92 9.85 3.84
CA THR A 425 -18.49 8.55 4.18
C THR A 425 -17.84 7.46 3.33
N TRP A 426 -17.94 6.20 3.77
CA TRP A 426 -17.44 5.07 2.98
C TRP A 426 -18.08 5.00 1.58
N ALA A 427 -19.36 5.33 1.44
CA ALA A 427 -20.07 5.36 0.17
C ALA A 427 -19.60 6.51 -0.74
N GLN A 428 -19.35 7.69 -0.16
CA GLN A 428 -18.75 8.82 -0.90
C GLN A 428 -17.33 8.50 -1.38
N ARG A 429 -16.54 7.75 -0.59
CA ARG A 429 -15.22 7.24 -1.02
C ARG A 429 -15.36 6.25 -2.17
N LEU A 430 -16.33 5.34 -2.11
CA LEU A 430 -16.65 4.42 -3.21
C LEU A 430 -16.97 5.18 -4.50
N LYS A 431 -17.80 6.21 -4.43
CA LYS A 431 -18.15 7.06 -5.57
C LYS A 431 -16.93 7.81 -6.10
N ARG A 432 -16.17 8.50 -5.24
CA ARG A 432 -14.99 9.27 -5.67
C ARG A 432 -13.90 8.40 -6.29
N VAL A 433 -13.62 7.25 -5.69
CA VAL A 433 -12.47 6.41 -6.05
C VAL A 433 -12.80 5.46 -7.20
N PHE A 434 -13.98 4.87 -7.17
CA PHE A 434 -14.36 3.81 -8.10
C PHE A 434 -15.51 4.17 -9.03
N ASN A 435 -16.07 5.36 -8.86
CA ASN A 435 -17.32 5.72 -9.51
C ASN A 435 -18.44 4.69 -9.23
N ILE A 436 -18.37 4.04 -8.06
CA ILE A 436 -19.41 3.14 -7.56
C ILE A 436 -20.33 3.96 -6.67
N ASP A 437 -21.46 4.36 -7.23
CA ASP A 437 -22.51 5.01 -6.48
C ASP A 437 -23.45 3.96 -5.88
N ILE A 438 -23.46 3.89 -4.56
CA ILE A 438 -24.38 3.05 -3.78
C ILE A 438 -25.34 3.89 -2.95
N GLU A 439 -25.32 5.21 -3.15
CA GLU A 439 -26.26 6.16 -2.55
C GLU A 439 -27.32 6.60 -3.58
N THR A 440 -26.99 6.53 -4.88
CA THR A 440 -27.85 7.00 -5.98
C THR A 440 -28.13 5.88 -6.98
N CYS A 441 -29.41 5.68 -7.31
CA CYS A 441 -29.86 4.70 -8.28
C CYS A 441 -29.50 5.12 -9.71
N SER A 442 -28.91 4.22 -10.50
CA SER A 442 -28.57 4.51 -11.91
C SER A 442 -29.78 4.61 -12.83
N GLY A 443 -30.93 4.05 -12.44
CA GLY A 443 -32.15 4.06 -13.24
C GLY A 443 -32.98 5.33 -13.03
N CYS A 444 -33.26 5.67 -11.76
CA CYS A 444 -34.18 6.77 -11.43
C CYS A 444 -33.54 7.94 -10.66
N GLY A 445 -32.25 7.85 -10.31
CA GLY A 445 -31.58 8.86 -9.47
C GLY A 445 -31.99 8.83 -7.98
N GLY A 446 -32.92 7.96 -7.58
CA GLY A 446 -33.41 7.85 -6.20
C GLY A 446 -32.38 7.28 -5.22
N ALA A 447 -32.62 7.46 -3.92
CA ALA A 447 -31.72 6.99 -2.87
C ALA A 447 -31.64 5.46 -2.83
N MET A 448 -30.44 4.94 -2.59
CA MET A 448 -30.15 3.51 -2.46
C MET A 448 -29.87 3.15 -1.00
N LYS A 449 -30.39 2.00 -0.55
CA LYS A 449 -30.22 1.52 0.83
C LYS A 449 -29.74 0.07 0.86
N VAL A 450 -28.82 -0.23 1.78
CA VAL A 450 -28.42 -1.61 2.07
C VAL A 450 -29.57 -2.29 2.84
N ILE A 451 -30.14 -3.34 2.26
CA ILE A 451 -31.29 -4.06 2.82
C ILE A 451 -30.91 -5.40 3.46
N ALA A 452 -29.80 -6.01 3.03
CA ALA A 452 -29.34 -7.28 3.61
C ALA A 452 -27.84 -7.51 3.38
N CYS A 453 -27.23 -8.25 4.31
CA CYS A 453 -25.90 -8.84 4.20
C CYS A 453 -26.08 -10.35 4.10
N ILE A 454 -25.71 -10.95 2.96
CA ILE A 454 -25.92 -12.37 2.69
C ILE A 454 -24.58 -13.09 2.74
N GLU A 455 -24.44 -13.99 3.71
CA GLU A 455 -23.24 -14.80 3.96
C GLU A 455 -23.50 -16.31 3.92
N ASP A 456 -24.76 -16.74 4.08
CA ASP A 456 -25.15 -18.15 4.10
C ASP A 456 -25.02 -18.79 2.70
N PRO A 457 -24.20 -19.84 2.51
CA PRO A 457 -23.98 -20.49 1.22
C PRO A 457 -25.26 -21.05 0.55
N ILE A 458 -26.21 -21.54 1.34
CA ILE A 458 -27.48 -22.10 0.84
C ILE A 458 -28.32 -20.96 0.26
N VAL A 459 -28.45 -19.86 1.01
CA VAL A 459 -29.20 -18.67 0.58
C VAL A 459 -28.53 -18.02 -0.64
N ILE A 460 -27.20 -17.91 -0.64
CA ILE A 460 -26.43 -17.42 -1.78
C ILE A 460 -26.76 -18.23 -3.03
N LYS A 461 -26.67 -19.56 -2.94
CA LYS A 461 -26.94 -20.45 -4.07
C LYS A 461 -28.37 -20.25 -4.59
N GLN A 462 -29.37 -20.26 -3.72
CA GLN A 462 -30.78 -20.03 -4.09
C GLN A 462 -30.98 -18.69 -4.82
N ILE A 463 -30.39 -17.60 -4.30
CA ILE A 463 -30.50 -16.27 -4.92
C ILE A 463 -29.82 -16.25 -6.30
N LEU A 464 -28.62 -16.82 -6.41
CA LEU A 464 -27.87 -16.83 -7.66
C LEU A 464 -28.53 -17.71 -8.73
N ASP A 465 -29.08 -18.86 -8.35
CA ASP A 465 -29.81 -19.76 -9.25
C ASP A 465 -31.10 -19.08 -9.74
N HIS A 466 -31.83 -18.41 -8.85
CA HIS A 466 -32.99 -17.59 -9.24
C HIS A 466 -32.63 -16.49 -10.25
N LEU A 467 -31.51 -15.77 -10.03
CA LEU A 467 -31.07 -14.72 -10.94
C LEU A 467 -30.64 -15.25 -12.31
N LYS A 468 -30.00 -16.42 -12.37
CA LYS A 468 -29.66 -17.10 -13.63
C LYS A 468 -30.92 -17.46 -14.41
N HIS A 469 -31.87 -18.14 -13.77
CA HIS A 469 -33.14 -18.51 -14.40
C HIS A 469 -33.92 -17.28 -14.89
N LYS A 470 -33.93 -16.19 -14.12
CA LYS A 470 -34.57 -14.93 -14.53
C LYS A 470 -33.91 -14.29 -15.74
N ALA A 471 -32.57 -14.38 -15.86
CA ALA A 471 -31.83 -13.88 -17.01
C ALA A 471 -32.05 -14.74 -18.27
N GLU A 472 -32.18 -16.06 -18.11
CA GLU A 472 -32.47 -16.99 -19.21
C GLU A 472 -33.91 -16.84 -19.74
N THR A 473 -34.87 -16.54 -18.87
CA THR A 473 -36.29 -16.36 -19.24
C THR A 473 -36.63 -14.96 -19.74
N SER A 474 -35.89 -13.93 -19.30
CA SER A 474 -36.05 -12.55 -19.78
C SER A 474 -35.07 -12.30 -20.92
N GLY A 475 -35.43 -12.70 -22.14
CA GLY A 475 -34.67 -12.41 -23.36
C GLY A 475 -34.10 -10.97 -23.33
N THR A 476 -32.77 -10.89 -23.31
CA THR A 476 -31.98 -9.67 -23.46
C THR A 476 -32.23 -8.55 -22.43
N ARG A 477 -32.12 -8.84 -21.13
CA ARG A 477 -31.71 -7.80 -20.16
C ARG A 477 -30.23 -7.96 -19.85
N ALA A 478 -29.41 -7.28 -20.65
CA ALA A 478 -27.96 -7.26 -20.49
C ALA A 478 -27.58 -7.05 -19.02
N LEU A 479 -26.74 -7.95 -18.49
CA LEU A 479 -26.01 -7.69 -17.25
C LEU A 479 -25.40 -6.28 -17.38
N PRO A 480 -25.49 -5.42 -16.33
CA PRO A 480 -24.95 -4.07 -16.41
C PRO A 480 -23.49 -4.16 -16.85
N GLU A 481 -23.16 -3.46 -17.94
CA GLU A 481 -21.86 -3.48 -18.58
C GLU A 481 -20.75 -3.35 -17.53
N SER A 482 -19.97 -4.41 -17.41
CA SER A 482 -18.78 -4.40 -16.56
C SER A 482 -17.85 -3.35 -17.13
N ARG A 483 -17.16 -2.55 -16.31
CA ARG A 483 -16.25 -1.51 -16.82
C ARG A 483 -14.84 -2.07 -16.99
N ALA A 484 -14.12 -1.59 -18.00
CA ALA A 484 -12.65 -1.71 -18.03
C ALA A 484 -12.07 -0.93 -16.82
N PRO A 485 -10.83 -1.20 -16.39
CA PRO A 485 -10.13 -0.36 -15.42
C PRO A 485 -10.22 1.12 -15.85
N PRO A 486 -10.21 2.08 -14.90
CA PRO A 486 -10.31 3.50 -15.22
C PRO A 486 -9.33 3.86 -16.34
N ALA A 487 -9.85 4.39 -17.44
CA ALA A 487 -9.02 5.07 -18.42
C ALA A 487 -8.56 6.38 -17.78
N GLU A 488 -7.31 6.45 -17.34
CA GLU A 488 -6.64 7.73 -17.11
C GLU A 488 -5.47 7.82 -18.10
N LEU A 489 -5.58 8.78 -19.02
CA LEU A 489 -4.67 9.92 -19.10
C LEU A 489 -3.24 9.59 -18.63
N LEU A 490 -2.57 8.72 -19.38
CA LEU A 490 -1.13 8.71 -19.47
C LEU A 490 -0.74 9.80 -20.48
N LEU A 491 -0.70 11.04 -20.02
CA LEU A 491 0.21 12.03 -20.57
C LEU A 491 1.40 12.15 -19.63
N GLY A 492 2.58 12.28 -20.24
CA GLY A 492 3.89 11.91 -19.72
C GLY A 492 4.27 12.45 -18.35
N LEU A 493 5.11 11.66 -17.67
CA LEU A 493 6.02 12.15 -16.62
C LEU A 493 7.48 11.77 -16.94
N PHE A 494 7.76 11.54 -18.23
CA PHE A 494 9.10 11.44 -18.82
C PHE A 494 9.07 11.99 -20.25
N ASP A 495 8.57 13.23 -20.35
CA ASP A 495 9.20 14.29 -21.14
C ASP A 495 9.41 15.47 -20.16
#